data_AF-A0A6G1J0E4-F1
#
_entry.id   AF-A0A6G1J0E4-F1
#
_cell.length_a   1.000
_cell.length_b   1.000
_cell.length_c   1.000
_cell.angle_alpha   90.00
_cell.angle_beta   90.00
_cell.angle_gamma   90.00
#
_symmetry.space_group_name_H-M   'P 1'
#
loop_
_entity.id
_entity.type
_entity.pdbx_description
1 polymer ?
#
loop_
_entity_poly.entity_id
_entity_poly.type
_entity_poly.pdbx_seq_one_letter_code
_entity_poly.pdbx_strand_id
1 'polypeptide(L)'
;MILVSILTLLGALSGVQAQNGNCTKLPLGNGPTISPDNSYAFLQSKELAAFANDAPTPSNYTQSFKNLNASSTADNYLGYITLDSYDTNICASNCTAKDECQAINIFFERDPTLDVGTECPNPPSTTMIKCVFWGSAVTKKNTNNGGYMNKAFVVAVAGSNGYYNQKAGKVEGSTATAISAPSAALLFAPLLALILGNGL
;
A
#
# COMPACT_ATOMS: atom_id res chain seq x y z
N MET A 1 33.89 28.05 -59.87
CA MET A 1 32.79 27.12 -59.55
C MET A 1 33.33 25.97 -58.72
N ILE A 2 33.32 26.06 -57.39
CA ILE A 2 33.38 24.88 -56.53
C ILE A 2 32.42 25.16 -55.37
N LEU A 3 31.29 24.43 -55.38
CA LEU A 3 30.26 24.48 -54.35
C LEU A 3 30.84 23.97 -53.03
N VAL A 4 30.75 24.77 -51.97
CA VAL A 4 30.94 24.29 -50.60
C VAL A 4 29.59 23.73 -50.14
N SER A 5 29.45 22.41 -50.21
CA SER A 5 28.26 21.70 -49.72
C SER A 5 28.20 21.77 -48.20
N ILE A 6 27.22 22.52 -47.70
CA ILE A 6 26.84 22.55 -46.29
C ILE A 6 26.18 21.21 -45.97
N LEU A 7 26.93 20.32 -45.31
CA LEU A 7 26.37 19.11 -44.72
C LEU A 7 25.71 19.48 -43.39
N THR A 8 24.38 19.57 -43.38
CA THR A 8 23.59 19.75 -42.17
C THR A 8 23.71 18.51 -41.29
N LEU A 9 24.39 18.65 -40.16
CA LEU A 9 24.45 17.62 -39.13
C LEU A 9 23.09 17.59 -38.40
N LEU A 10 22.15 16.78 -38.89
CA LEU A 10 20.98 16.37 -38.11
C LEU A 10 21.48 15.45 -36.99
N GLY A 11 21.62 15.99 -35.78
CA GLY A 11 21.83 15.18 -34.59
C GLY A 11 20.63 14.26 -34.39
N ALA A 12 20.85 12.95 -34.41
CA ALA A 12 19.83 11.99 -34.04
C ALA A 12 19.50 12.19 -32.55
N LEU A 13 18.28 12.65 -32.28
CA LEU A 13 17.66 12.47 -30.97
C LEU A 13 17.38 10.98 -30.82
N SER A 14 18.33 10.23 -30.28
CA SER A 14 18.06 8.89 -29.77
C SER A 14 17.07 9.04 -28.62
N GLY A 15 15.78 8.89 -28.92
CA GLY A 15 14.76 8.71 -27.90
C GLY A 15 15.20 7.56 -27.01
N VAL A 16 15.15 7.78 -25.69
CA VAL A 16 15.34 6.70 -24.71
C VAL A 16 14.24 5.68 -24.97
N GLN A 17 14.54 4.65 -25.76
CA GLN A 17 13.67 3.48 -25.84
C GLN A 17 13.66 2.91 -24.42
N ALA A 18 12.47 2.78 -23.82
CA ALA A 18 12.31 1.97 -22.62
C ALA A 18 12.97 0.62 -22.91
N GLN A 19 13.99 0.26 -22.14
CA GLN A 19 14.72 -0.98 -22.34
C GLN A 19 13.71 -2.12 -22.35
N ASN A 20 13.67 -2.86 -23.46
CA ASN A 20 12.82 -4.02 -23.58
C ASN A 20 13.33 -5.08 -22.61
N GLY A 21 12.51 -5.54 -21.67
CA GLY A 21 12.91 -6.58 -20.74
C GLY A 21 13.43 -7.82 -21.47
N ASN A 22 14.35 -8.54 -20.85
CA ASN A 22 15.12 -9.61 -21.52
C ASN A 22 14.69 -11.02 -21.09
N CYS A 23 13.55 -11.16 -20.42
CA CYS A 23 13.03 -12.44 -19.93
C CYS A 23 13.96 -13.17 -18.96
N THR A 24 14.90 -12.46 -18.32
CA THR A 24 15.72 -13.04 -17.25
C THR A 24 14.89 -13.29 -16.01
N LYS A 25 15.26 -14.32 -15.24
CA LYS A 25 14.57 -14.68 -14.01
C LYS A 25 14.70 -13.57 -12.97
N LEU A 26 13.57 -13.19 -12.39
CA LEU A 26 13.51 -12.28 -11.26
C LEU A 26 13.49 -13.05 -9.94
N PRO A 27 13.83 -12.39 -8.82
CA PRO A 27 13.66 -12.98 -7.49
C PRO A 27 12.22 -13.44 -7.26
N LEU A 28 12.06 -14.60 -6.63
CA LEU A 28 10.75 -15.11 -6.26
C LEU A 28 10.34 -14.62 -4.86
N GLY A 29 9.04 -14.54 -4.65
CA GLY A 29 8.44 -14.20 -3.37
C GLY A 29 7.98 -15.45 -2.62
N ASN A 30 7.72 -15.28 -1.33
CA ASN A 30 7.29 -16.35 -0.43
C ASN A 30 5.78 -16.35 -0.16
N GLY A 31 5.02 -15.47 -0.81
CA GLY A 31 3.56 -15.43 -0.66
C GLY A 31 2.86 -16.60 -1.36
N PRO A 32 1.58 -16.84 -1.06
CA PRO A 32 0.83 -17.93 -1.66
C PRO A 32 0.65 -17.73 -3.17
N THR A 33 0.67 -18.82 -3.93
CA THR A 33 0.40 -18.82 -5.36
C THR A 33 -1.10 -18.75 -5.61
N ILE A 34 -1.57 -17.71 -6.30
CA ILE A 34 -2.99 -17.52 -6.58
C ILE A 34 -3.35 -18.17 -7.92
N SER A 35 -4.44 -18.95 -7.92
CA SER A 35 -4.99 -19.58 -9.13
C SER A 35 -6.44 -19.16 -9.34
N PRO A 36 -6.84 -18.77 -10.58
CA PRO A 36 -6.00 -18.68 -11.77
C PRO A 36 -4.98 -17.53 -11.70
N ASP A 37 -3.81 -17.68 -12.34
CA ASP A 37 -2.74 -16.67 -12.33
C ASP A 37 -3.09 -15.46 -13.20
N ASN A 38 -3.84 -14.51 -12.62
CA ASN A 38 -4.11 -13.21 -13.19
C ASN A 38 -4.40 -12.18 -12.08
N SER A 39 -4.34 -10.90 -12.43
CA SER A 39 -4.58 -9.80 -11.48
C SER A 39 -5.99 -9.80 -10.90
N TYR A 40 -7.01 -10.23 -11.65
CA TYR A 40 -8.39 -10.28 -11.16
C TYR A 40 -8.54 -11.27 -10.00
N ALA A 41 -8.04 -12.50 -10.16
CA ALA A 41 -8.05 -13.51 -9.12
C ALA A 41 -7.17 -13.11 -7.93
N PHE A 42 -6.02 -12.47 -8.18
CA PHE A 42 -5.14 -11.94 -7.14
C PHE A 42 -5.88 -10.91 -6.26
N LEU A 43 -6.53 -9.91 -6.88
CA LEU A 43 -7.27 -8.84 -6.19
C LEU A 43 -8.53 -9.33 -5.45
N GLN A 44 -9.06 -10.50 -5.79
CA GLN A 44 -10.22 -11.12 -5.13
C GLN A 44 -9.85 -12.31 -4.23
N SER A 45 -8.55 -12.56 -4.02
CA SER A 45 -8.11 -13.72 -3.25
C SER A 45 -8.58 -13.63 -1.80
N LYS A 46 -9.44 -14.57 -1.42
CA LYS A 46 -9.88 -14.74 -0.02
C LYS A 46 -8.73 -15.14 0.89
N GLU A 47 -7.73 -15.84 0.35
CA GLU A 47 -6.54 -16.26 1.11
C GLU A 47 -5.67 -15.05 1.47
N LEU A 48 -5.36 -14.17 0.50
CA LEU A 48 -4.61 -12.94 0.78
C LEU A 48 -5.36 -12.04 1.75
N ALA A 49 -6.69 -11.93 1.57
CA ALA A 49 -7.54 -11.19 2.47
C ALA A 49 -7.55 -11.79 3.88
N ALA A 50 -7.54 -13.12 4.03
CA ALA A 50 -7.48 -13.78 5.33
C ALA A 50 -6.18 -13.44 6.07
N PHE A 51 -5.01 -13.57 5.43
CA PHE A 51 -3.73 -13.17 6.02
C PHE A 51 -3.75 -11.72 6.52
N ALA A 52 -4.24 -10.79 5.69
CA ALA A 52 -4.33 -9.37 6.07
C ALA A 52 -5.34 -9.13 7.22
N ASN A 53 -6.48 -9.83 7.22
CA ASN A 53 -7.52 -9.71 8.24
C ASN A 53 -7.15 -10.38 9.57
N ASP A 54 -6.35 -11.43 9.55
CA ASP A 54 -5.94 -12.17 10.74
C ASP A 54 -4.66 -11.62 11.36
N ALA A 55 -3.90 -10.82 10.60
CA ALA A 55 -2.64 -10.25 11.06
C ALA A 55 -2.83 -9.39 12.33
N PRO A 56 -2.03 -9.63 13.39
CA PRO A 56 -2.11 -8.86 14.62
C PRO A 56 -1.60 -7.42 14.41
N THR A 57 -2.05 -6.51 15.27
CA THR A 57 -1.43 -5.18 15.36
C THR A 57 -0.12 -5.30 16.13
N PRO A 58 1.02 -4.81 15.59
CA PRO A 58 2.28 -4.87 16.31
C PRO A 58 2.28 -4.06 17.60
N SER A 59 3.07 -4.51 18.58
CA SER A 59 3.25 -3.78 19.84
C SER A 59 3.78 -2.36 19.60
N ASN A 60 3.18 -1.37 20.27
CA ASN A 60 3.45 0.07 20.11
C ASN A 60 3.06 0.66 18.75
N TYR A 61 2.26 -0.07 17.96
CA TYR A 61 1.67 0.44 16.74
C TYR A 61 0.14 0.55 16.85
N THR A 62 -0.44 1.42 16.04
CA THR A 62 -1.90 1.51 15.83
C THR A 62 -2.22 1.18 14.39
N GLN A 63 -3.24 0.37 14.12
CA GLN A 63 -3.69 0.07 12.76
C GLN A 63 -4.42 1.26 12.14
N SER A 64 -3.95 1.72 10.98
CA SER A 64 -4.54 2.83 10.21
C SER A 64 -5.60 2.36 9.22
N PHE A 65 -5.36 1.21 8.59
CA PHE A 65 -6.26 0.57 7.64
C PHE A 65 -5.92 -0.91 7.53
N LYS A 66 -6.85 -1.69 7.00
CA LYS A 66 -6.74 -3.13 6.87
C LYS A 66 -7.28 -3.59 5.52
N ASN A 67 -6.61 -4.60 4.95
CA ASN A 67 -7.04 -5.36 3.79
C ASN A 67 -7.50 -4.50 2.60
N LEU A 68 -6.66 -3.55 2.17
CA LEU A 68 -6.89 -2.77 0.94
C LEU A 68 -6.21 -3.41 -0.27
N ASN A 69 -6.70 -3.07 -1.47
CA ASN A 69 -6.12 -3.47 -2.75
C ASN A 69 -5.20 -2.39 -3.35
N ALA A 70 -4.42 -1.75 -2.49
CA ALA A 70 -3.45 -0.72 -2.86
C ALA A 70 -2.37 -0.60 -1.78
N SER A 71 -1.17 -0.18 -2.17
CA SER A 71 -0.11 0.25 -1.26
C SER A 71 -0.16 1.76 -1.03
N SER A 72 0.52 2.20 0.03
CA SER A 72 0.62 3.61 0.40
C SER A 72 1.57 4.38 -0.52
N THR A 73 1.21 5.63 -0.79
CA THR A 73 2.07 6.67 -1.36
C THR A 73 2.15 7.78 -0.31
N ALA A 74 3.15 7.72 0.56
CA ALA A 74 3.34 8.68 1.64
C ALA A 74 4.64 9.47 1.45
N ASP A 75 4.92 10.40 2.36
CA ASP A 75 6.16 11.17 2.35
C ASP A 75 7.29 10.40 3.04
N ASN A 76 8.52 10.75 2.67
CA ASN A 76 9.74 10.16 3.23
C ASN A 76 9.76 8.62 3.11
N TYR A 77 9.87 8.11 1.87
CA TYR A 77 10.04 6.68 1.63
C TYR A 77 11.38 6.18 2.16
N LEU A 78 11.37 5.23 3.08
CA LEU A 78 12.57 4.71 3.76
C LEU A 78 12.98 3.31 3.25
N GLY A 79 12.45 2.90 2.10
CA GLY A 79 12.70 1.58 1.51
C GLY A 79 11.72 0.51 1.97
N TYR A 80 12.06 -0.73 1.64
CA TYR A 80 11.25 -1.91 1.95
C TYR A 80 12.12 -3.14 2.17
N ILE A 81 11.52 -4.17 2.77
CA ILE A 81 12.03 -5.54 2.76
C ILE A 81 10.97 -6.49 2.20
N THR A 82 11.43 -7.65 1.73
CA THR A 82 10.56 -8.79 1.44
C THR A 82 10.58 -9.75 2.62
N LEU A 83 9.43 -10.33 2.94
CA LEU A 83 9.27 -11.23 4.08
C LEU A 83 8.99 -12.66 3.61
N ASP A 84 9.32 -13.62 4.48
CA ASP A 84 9.01 -15.04 4.28
C ASP A 84 7.55 -15.37 4.62
N SER A 85 6.90 -14.53 5.43
CA SER A 85 5.48 -14.63 5.78
C SER A 85 4.88 -13.26 6.04
N TYR A 86 3.55 -13.16 6.13
CA TYR A 86 2.84 -11.91 6.41
C TYR A 86 2.95 -11.56 7.91
N ASP A 87 4.16 -11.25 8.37
CA ASP A 87 4.47 -10.97 9.77
C ASP A 87 4.56 -9.45 10.02
N THR A 88 3.53 -8.91 10.65
CA THR A 88 3.43 -7.49 11.00
C THR A 88 4.44 -7.10 12.09
N ASN A 89 4.82 -8.00 13.00
CA ASN A 89 5.78 -7.72 14.07
C ASN A 89 7.20 -7.61 13.52
N ILE A 90 7.60 -8.51 12.62
CA ILE A 90 8.91 -8.42 11.94
C ILE A 90 8.96 -7.13 11.12
N CYS A 91 7.89 -6.80 10.40
CA CYS A 91 7.78 -5.55 9.65
C CYS A 91 7.94 -4.32 10.56
N ALA A 92 7.21 -4.26 11.67
CA ALA A 92 7.28 -3.15 12.63
C ALA A 92 8.64 -3.06 13.34
N SER A 93 9.26 -4.19 13.67
CA SER A 93 10.58 -4.21 14.29
C SER A 93 11.65 -3.59 13.40
N ASN A 94 11.61 -3.87 12.09
CA ASN A 94 12.51 -3.25 11.12
C ASN A 94 12.29 -1.74 10.98
N CYS A 95 11.05 -1.26 11.06
CA CYS A 95 10.76 0.17 11.12
C CYS A 95 11.29 0.80 12.42
N THR A 96 11.07 0.15 13.56
CA THR A 96 11.53 0.66 14.87
C THR A 96 13.05 0.78 14.96
N ALA A 97 13.79 -0.04 14.21
CA ALA A 97 15.25 0.02 14.12
C ALA A 97 15.78 1.09 13.14
N LYS A 98 14.89 1.78 12.41
CA LYS A 98 15.22 2.87 11.49
C LYS A 98 14.87 4.20 12.12
N ASP A 99 15.83 5.11 12.09
CA ASP A 99 15.57 6.51 12.42
C ASP A 99 14.48 7.06 11.49
N GLU A 100 13.68 7.97 12.04
CA GLU A 100 12.58 8.66 11.33
C GLU A 100 11.43 7.75 10.84
N CYS A 101 11.46 6.43 11.04
CA CYS A 101 10.36 5.58 10.59
C CYS A 101 9.11 5.75 11.47
N GLN A 102 8.05 6.27 10.87
CA GLN A 102 6.80 6.61 11.56
C GLN A 102 5.69 5.60 11.25
N ALA A 103 5.75 4.92 10.11
CA ALA A 103 4.71 4.00 9.71
C ALA A 103 5.24 2.86 8.84
N ILE A 104 4.47 1.78 8.81
CA ILE A 104 4.68 0.64 7.91
C ILE A 104 3.44 0.40 7.05
N ASN A 105 3.67 -0.02 5.81
CA ASN A 105 2.65 -0.63 4.97
C ASN A 105 3.13 -2.01 4.53
N ILE A 106 2.44 -3.06 4.98
CA ILE A 106 2.69 -4.45 4.60
C ILE A 106 1.58 -4.92 3.67
N PHE A 107 1.94 -5.60 2.57
CA PHE A 107 0.99 -6.03 1.55
C PHE A 107 1.56 -7.17 0.70
N PHE A 108 0.67 -7.83 -0.04
CA PHE A 108 1.04 -8.75 -1.11
C PHE A 108 1.12 -8.01 -2.45
N GLU A 109 2.17 -8.26 -3.22
CA GLU A 109 2.32 -7.75 -4.59
C GLU A 109 2.46 -8.90 -5.58
N ARG A 110 1.63 -8.88 -6.63
CA ARG A 110 1.76 -9.78 -7.77
C ARG A 110 2.87 -9.26 -8.68
N ASP A 111 4.01 -9.93 -8.68
CA ASP A 111 5.17 -9.58 -9.51
C ASP A 111 5.43 -10.65 -10.58
N PRO A 112 6.04 -10.29 -11.72
CA PRO A 112 6.39 -11.26 -12.74
C PRO A 112 7.59 -12.10 -12.30
N THR A 113 7.62 -13.39 -12.67
CA THR A 113 8.79 -14.26 -12.43
C THR A 113 9.96 -13.98 -13.37
N LEU A 114 9.71 -13.26 -14.47
CA LEU A 114 10.69 -12.89 -15.48
C LEU A 114 10.64 -11.38 -15.76
N ASP A 115 11.77 -10.79 -16.14
CA ASP A 115 11.84 -9.42 -16.64
C ASP A 115 11.01 -9.28 -17.93
N VAL A 116 9.92 -8.51 -17.87
CA VAL A 116 8.87 -8.53 -18.89
C VAL A 116 9.38 -8.01 -20.23
N GLY A 117 9.52 -8.92 -21.20
CA GLY A 117 10.07 -8.68 -22.52
C GLY A 117 9.10 -8.96 -23.65
N THR A 118 9.52 -8.74 -24.89
CA THR A 118 8.72 -9.11 -26.08
C THR A 118 8.46 -10.62 -26.16
N GLU A 119 9.44 -11.45 -25.80
CA GLU A 119 9.32 -12.92 -25.82
C GLU A 119 8.58 -13.50 -24.60
N CYS A 120 8.32 -12.66 -23.59
CA CYS A 120 7.61 -13.02 -22.37
C CYS A 120 6.72 -11.85 -21.92
N PRO A 121 5.69 -11.48 -22.71
CA PRO A 121 4.93 -10.25 -22.46
C PRO A 121 4.02 -10.35 -21.21
N ASN A 122 3.70 -11.57 -20.78
CA ASN A 122 2.94 -11.88 -19.57
C ASN A 122 3.45 -13.20 -18.96
N PRO A 123 4.61 -13.20 -18.28
CA PRO A 123 5.17 -14.41 -17.68
C PRO A 123 4.32 -14.86 -16.47
N PRO A 124 4.54 -16.08 -15.94
CA PRO A 124 3.93 -16.50 -14.67
C PRO A 124 4.25 -15.49 -13.56
N SER A 125 3.33 -15.33 -12.60
CA SER A 125 3.53 -14.45 -11.46
C SER A 125 4.13 -15.16 -10.24
N THR A 126 4.68 -14.34 -9.35
CA THR A 126 5.05 -14.67 -7.98
C THR A 126 4.38 -13.69 -7.04
N THR A 127 4.09 -14.12 -5.81
CA THR A 127 3.51 -13.26 -4.78
C THR A 127 4.62 -12.80 -3.83
N MET A 128 4.96 -11.51 -3.89
CA MET A 128 5.86 -10.88 -2.93
C MET A 128 5.09 -10.49 -1.67
N ILE A 129 5.71 -10.63 -0.50
CA ILE A 129 5.23 -10.04 0.76
C ILE A 129 6.13 -8.85 1.06
N LYS A 130 5.66 -7.64 0.77
CA LYS A 130 6.46 -6.42 0.94
C LYS A 130 6.10 -5.73 2.25
N CYS A 131 7.12 -5.31 2.98
CA CYS A 131 7.00 -4.43 4.14
C CYS A 131 7.71 -3.12 3.80
N VAL A 132 6.94 -2.06 3.60
CA VAL A 132 7.42 -0.73 3.22
C VAL A 132 7.46 0.19 4.44
N PHE A 133 8.53 0.97 4.55
CA PHE A 133 8.78 1.91 5.64
C PHE A 133 8.55 3.35 5.19
N TRP A 134 7.83 4.12 6.00
CA TRP A 134 7.53 5.52 5.72
C TRP A 134 7.91 6.38 6.91
N GLY A 135 8.51 7.53 6.62
CA GLY A 135 8.78 8.59 7.58
C GLY A 135 7.60 9.54 7.79
N SER A 136 6.43 9.21 7.25
CA SER A 136 5.19 9.92 7.51
C SER A 136 4.00 8.96 7.56
N ALA A 137 2.80 9.54 7.58
CA ALA A 137 1.55 8.82 7.71
C ALA A 137 1.26 7.82 6.60
N VAL A 138 0.85 6.61 6.99
CA VAL A 138 0.04 5.75 6.12
C VAL A 138 -1.41 5.78 6.60
N THR A 139 -2.30 6.12 5.68
CA THR A 139 -3.74 6.27 5.92
C THR A 139 -4.50 5.63 4.76
N LYS A 140 -5.80 5.37 4.94
CA LYS A 140 -6.64 4.92 3.83
C LYS A 140 -6.63 5.91 2.65
N LYS A 141 -6.53 7.23 2.91
CA LYS A 141 -6.57 8.28 1.88
C LYS A 141 -5.37 8.25 0.94
N ASN A 142 -4.17 8.01 1.48
CA ASN A 142 -2.94 7.94 0.69
C ASN A 142 -2.53 6.50 0.34
N THR A 143 -3.43 5.54 0.51
CA THR A 143 -3.25 4.14 0.06
C THR A 143 -3.96 3.94 -1.25
N ASN A 144 -3.30 4.36 -2.32
CA ASN A 144 -3.87 4.55 -3.65
C ASN A 144 -3.02 3.98 -4.80
N ASN A 145 -1.87 3.37 -4.49
CA ASN A 145 -1.06 2.68 -5.49
C ASN A 145 -1.56 1.24 -5.66
N GLY A 146 -2.49 1.03 -6.60
CA GLY A 146 -3.06 -0.29 -6.90
C GLY A 146 -2.15 -1.25 -7.68
N GLY A 147 -0.96 -0.79 -8.08
CA GLY A 147 -0.10 -1.45 -9.07
C GLY A 147 -0.15 -0.76 -10.43
N TYR A 148 0.37 -1.43 -11.46
CA TYR A 148 0.53 -0.86 -12.79
C TYR A 148 0.60 -1.96 -13.85
N MET A 149 0.41 -1.57 -15.12
CA MET A 149 0.56 -2.45 -16.26
C MET A 149 1.99 -2.36 -16.79
N ASN A 150 2.70 -3.49 -16.83
CA ASN A 150 3.99 -3.64 -17.51
C ASN A 150 3.79 -4.53 -18.74
N LYS A 151 3.62 -3.91 -19.91
CA LYS A 151 3.21 -4.59 -21.14
C LYS A 151 1.90 -5.36 -20.94
N ALA A 152 1.86 -6.68 -21.10
CA ALA A 152 0.67 -7.50 -20.90
C ALA A 152 0.58 -8.08 -19.47
N PHE A 153 1.60 -7.87 -18.63
CA PHE A 153 1.57 -8.27 -17.23
C PHE A 153 1.01 -7.15 -16.36
N VAL A 154 0.09 -7.47 -15.45
CA VAL A 154 -0.46 -6.52 -14.47
C VAL A 154 0.15 -6.80 -13.10
N VAL A 155 0.95 -5.86 -12.62
CA VAL A 155 1.37 -5.80 -11.22
C VAL A 155 0.19 -5.29 -10.40
N ALA A 156 -0.13 -5.99 -9.31
CA ALA A 156 -1.30 -5.69 -8.50
C ALA A 156 -0.97 -5.83 -7.01
N VAL A 157 -1.61 -5.00 -6.18
CA VAL A 157 -1.45 -5.03 -4.72
C VAL A 157 -2.74 -5.51 -4.06
N ALA A 158 -2.63 -6.44 -3.11
CA ALA A 158 -3.76 -6.96 -2.35
C ALA A 158 -3.37 -7.21 -0.87
N GLY A 159 -4.38 -7.35 -0.02
CA GLY A 159 -4.18 -7.67 1.40
C GLY A 159 -3.31 -6.65 2.11
N SER A 160 -3.51 -5.36 1.85
CA SER A 160 -2.64 -4.28 2.35
C SER A 160 -3.10 -3.75 3.71
N ASN A 161 -2.19 -3.78 4.69
CA ASN A 161 -2.39 -3.19 6.02
C ASN A 161 -1.42 -2.04 6.27
N GLY A 162 -1.90 -1.02 6.99
CA GLY A 162 -1.09 0.12 7.42
C GLY A 162 -1.06 0.23 8.92
N TYR A 163 0.11 0.51 9.48
CA TYR A 163 0.29 0.69 10.92
C TYR A 163 1.19 1.89 11.21
N TYR A 164 0.85 2.61 12.27
CA TYR A 164 1.56 3.80 12.72
C TYR A 164 2.32 3.54 14.01
N ASN A 165 3.59 3.93 14.06
CA ASN A 165 4.43 3.85 15.25
C ASN A 165 4.01 4.92 16.26
N GLN A 166 3.54 4.50 17.44
CA GLN A 166 3.08 5.44 18.46
C GLN A 166 4.21 6.32 19.02
N LYS A 167 5.48 5.92 18.87
CA LYS A 167 6.63 6.78 19.24
C LYS A 167 6.72 8.02 18.35
N ALA A 168 6.33 7.91 17.08
CA ALA A 168 6.32 9.05 16.15
C ALA A 168 5.27 10.12 16.51
N GLY A 169 4.23 9.75 17.26
CA GLY A 169 3.26 10.70 17.83
C GLY A 169 3.73 11.40 19.12
N LYS A 170 4.87 10.98 19.70
CA LYS A 170 5.53 11.60 20.85
C LYS A 170 6.77 12.36 20.41
N VAL A 171 6.64 13.24 19.42
CA VAL A 171 7.62 14.32 19.24
C VAL A 171 7.31 15.37 20.31
N GLU A 172 8.25 15.60 21.23
CA GLU A 172 8.15 16.69 22.21
C GLU A 172 7.79 18.01 21.49
N GLY A 173 6.64 18.58 21.83
CA GLY A 173 6.11 19.81 21.22
C GLY A 173 4.82 19.65 20.41
N SER A 174 4.35 18.43 20.13
CA SER A 174 3.04 18.24 19.48
C SER A 174 1.94 18.22 20.53
N THR A 175 1.24 19.34 20.73
CA THR A 175 0.01 19.40 21.51
C THR A 175 -1.05 18.53 20.84
N ALA A 176 -1.24 17.32 21.35
CA ALA A 176 -2.36 16.46 20.99
C ALA A 176 -3.66 17.10 21.49
N THR A 177 -4.31 17.92 20.66
CA THR A 177 -5.71 18.27 20.88
C THR A 177 -6.54 17.02 20.62
N ALA A 178 -6.87 16.31 21.69
CA ALA A 178 -7.85 15.23 21.65
C ALA A 178 -9.20 15.81 21.17
N ILE A 179 -9.62 15.47 19.96
CA ILE A 179 -11.01 15.70 19.55
C ILE A 179 -11.83 14.62 20.24
N SER A 180 -12.38 14.95 21.41
CA SER A 180 -13.40 14.14 22.07
C SER A 180 -14.64 14.11 21.18
N ALA A 181 -15.00 12.93 20.68
CA ALA A 181 -16.28 12.71 20.03
C ALA A 181 -17.42 12.97 21.04
N PRO A 182 -18.48 13.72 20.69
CA PRO A 182 -19.59 13.92 21.60
C PRO A 182 -20.40 12.62 21.73
N SER A 183 -20.51 12.11 22.95
CA SER A 183 -21.52 11.12 23.33
C SER A 183 -22.90 11.77 23.29
N ALA A 184 -23.75 11.36 22.35
CA ALA A 184 -25.18 11.66 22.41
C ALA A 184 -25.87 10.54 23.21
N ALA A 185 -26.09 10.82 24.49
CA ALA A 185 -26.94 10.02 25.36
C ALA A 185 -28.39 10.07 24.86
N LEU A 186 -29.03 8.90 24.80
CA LEU A 186 -30.45 8.70 24.53
C LEU A 186 -31.29 9.39 25.62
N LEU A 187 -32.03 10.43 25.26
CA LEU A 187 -33.04 11.05 26.12
C LEU A 187 -34.36 10.27 25.99
N PHE A 188 -34.64 9.39 26.94
CA PHE A 188 -36.00 8.96 27.24
C PHE A 188 -36.55 9.84 28.37
N ALA A 189 -37.58 10.65 28.08
CA ALA A 189 -38.40 11.30 29.10
C ALA A 189 -39.86 10.90 28.87
N PRO A 190 -40.56 10.36 29.89
CA PRO A 190 -41.96 9.97 29.76
C PRO A 190 -42.88 11.20 29.86
N LEU A 191 -43.84 11.27 28.94
CA LEU A 191 -44.85 12.32 28.84
C LEU A 191 -45.90 12.13 29.96
N LEU A 192 -45.82 12.92 31.03
CA LEU A 192 -46.85 12.97 32.06
C LEU A 192 -47.86 14.08 31.70
N ALA A 193 -49.07 13.67 31.33
CA ALA A 193 -50.18 14.56 31.06
C ALA A 193 -50.64 15.28 32.34
N LEU A 194 -50.67 16.61 32.32
CA LEU A 194 -51.48 17.42 33.24
C LEU A 194 -52.62 18.06 32.47
N ILE A 195 -53.83 17.57 32.72
CA ILE A 195 -55.09 18.22 32.37
C ILE A 195 -55.50 19.06 33.58
N LEU A 196 -55.61 20.37 33.41
CA LEU A 196 -56.33 21.32 34.27
C LEU A 196 -57.02 22.30 33.31
N GLY A 197 -58.33 22.59 33.37
CA GLY A 197 -59.42 22.18 34.23
C GLY A 197 -60.69 23.00 33.88
N ASN A 198 -61.83 22.54 34.43
CA ASN A 198 -63.10 23.24 34.72
C ASN A 198 -63.88 23.87 33.54
N GLY A 199 -65.20 23.74 33.38
CA GLY A 199 -66.28 23.24 34.22
C GLY A 199 -67.54 24.02 33.86
N LEU A 200 -68.59 23.34 33.37
CA LEU A 200 -70.05 23.60 33.46
C LEU A 200 -70.78 22.60 32.57
#